data_AF-A0A8K0JFI7-F1
#
_entry.id   AF-A0A8K0JFI7-F1
#
_cell.length_a   1.000
_cell.length_b   1.000
_cell.length_c   1.000
_cell.angle_alpha   90.00
_cell.angle_beta   90.00
_cell.angle_gamma   90.00
#
_symmetry.space_group_name_H-M   'P 1'
#
loop_
_entity.id
_entity.type
_entity.pdbx_description
1 polymer ?
#
loop_
_entity_poly.entity_id
_entity_poly.type
_entity_poly.pdbx_seq_one_letter_code
_entity_poly.pdbx_strand_id
1 'polypeptide(L)'
;MSGIRVPKFGGDNFRGWFNDFQNCMLLLDCDENRAKQAKFFRVNLIEGSAAAIWFESQVPEAAKSDWSALVPLLKQRFDDSIEDRRAAFRTLTTTRLEDKDVGVTDTAGLMKHVSWARTIAIAKQRAGQDPDNLNAFLVLNNIGSHTRSLILATGSADTVSQICGKVESLTPNEVDTIREMVKRESDNAEMKSKVAQLERQLARQPLGNSLQQRSNSTNSFEQSSWGQQPLPAGNEQVRVEPGPFPSTADGHDRYRRAVQAFYTKHGEGAYASLSKPFPLSPGTEPAGSNECFKCGLTSHLRPQCSASYSLPENEQRYRGSVMKQKRDSGLLATSSQQNRPLRWIGYSPYEREFSHLASMPISPPMQPMDLHHESGSGNDDGSSL
;
A
#
# COMPACT_ATOMS: atom_id res chain seq x y z
N MET A 1 23.28 27.07 26.12
CA MET A 1 21.82 27.07 26.35
C MET A 1 21.15 26.95 25.00
N SER A 2 20.52 25.83 24.69
CA SER A 2 19.76 25.68 23.45
C SER A 2 18.52 26.56 23.55
N GLY A 3 18.35 27.53 22.64
CA GLY A 3 17.20 28.42 22.66
C GLY A 3 15.90 27.63 22.49
N ILE A 4 14.93 27.85 23.38
CA ILE A 4 13.59 27.27 23.26
C ILE A 4 12.97 27.79 21.96
N ARG A 5 12.65 26.90 21.03
CA ARG A 5 11.99 27.24 19.77
C ARG A 5 10.49 27.06 19.93
N VAL A 6 9.73 28.14 19.77
CA VAL A 6 8.26 28.11 19.76
C VAL A 6 7.81 27.45 18.43
N PRO A 7 6.85 26.49 18.46
CA PRO A 7 6.41 25.82 17.25
C PRO A 7 5.58 26.74 16.36
N LYS A 8 5.85 26.70 15.05
CA LYS A 8 5.07 27.45 14.04
C LYS A 8 3.71 26.77 13.78
N PHE A 9 2.67 27.56 13.50
CA PHE A 9 1.32 27.06 13.22
C PHE A 9 0.86 27.44 11.81
N GLY A 10 0.46 26.44 11.02
CA GLY A 10 -0.13 26.63 9.69
C GLY A 10 -1.64 26.41 9.61
N GLY A 11 -2.27 25.87 10.66
CA GLY A 11 -3.68 25.47 10.67
C GLY A 11 -3.89 23.95 10.80
N ASP A 12 -2.85 23.15 10.55
CA ASP A 12 -2.90 21.69 10.67
C ASP A 12 -2.47 21.21 12.05
N ASN A 13 -2.92 20.00 12.41
CA ASN A 13 -2.54 19.31 13.65
C ASN A 13 -2.68 20.18 14.92
N PHE A 14 -3.80 20.92 15.02
CA PHE A 14 -4.03 21.87 16.11
C PHE A 14 -3.73 21.30 17.51
N ARG A 15 -4.20 20.10 17.86
CA ARG A 15 -3.93 19.52 19.18
C ARG A 15 -2.44 19.30 19.47
N GLY A 16 -1.71 18.73 18.52
CA GLY A 16 -0.28 18.49 18.68
C GLY A 16 0.47 19.81 18.87
N TRP A 17 0.23 20.75 17.95
CA TRP A 17 0.82 22.09 18.02
C TRP A 17 0.43 22.82 19.31
N PHE A 18 -0.84 22.77 19.74
CA PHE A 18 -1.34 23.49 20.90
C PHE A 18 -0.69 23.00 22.20
N ASN A 19 -0.51 21.69 22.34
CA ASN A 19 0.21 21.10 23.47
C ASN A 19 1.68 21.56 23.49
N ASP A 20 2.36 21.50 22.34
CA ASP A 20 3.75 21.95 22.22
C ASP A 20 3.89 23.45 22.52
N PHE A 21 2.95 24.26 22.03
CA PHE A 21 2.88 25.69 22.29
C PHE A 21 2.69 25.97 23.78
N GLN A 22 1.76 25.29 24.45
CA GLN A 22 1.56 25.44 25.90
C GLN A 22 2.81 25.04 26.70
N ASN A 23 3.47 23.95 26.33
CA ASN A 23 4.73 23.53 26.95
C ASN A 23 5.82 24.59 26.76
N CYS A 24 5.94 25.20 25.57
CA CYS A 24 6.86 26.30 25.36
C CYS A 24 6.51 27.53 26.21
N MET A 25 5.23 27.87 26.37
CA MET A 25 4.81 29.00 27.20
C MET A 25 5.14 28.77 28.68
N LEU A 26 5.02 27.54 29.17
CA LEU A 26 5.46 27.15 30.52
C LEU A 26 6.98 27.28 30.68
N LEU A 27 7.76 26.76 29.73
CA LEU A 27 9.23 26.85 29.79
C LEU A 27 9.78 28.27 29.67
N LEU A 28 9.01 29.19 29.06
CA LEU A 28 9.35 30.59 28.91
C LEU A 28 8.80 31.47 30.04
N ASP A 29 8.14 30.89 31.05
CA ASP A 29 7.51 31.61 32.17
C ASP A 29 6.51 32.69 31.65
N CYS A 30 5.70 32.28 30.68
CA CYS A 30 4.72 33.11 29.97
C CYS A 30 3.30 32.56 30.08
N ASP A 31 3.08 31.52 30.87
CA ASP A 31 1.81 30.80 30.95
C ASP A 31 0.68 31.66 31.55
N GLU A 32 1.02 32.54 32.48
CA GLU A 32 0.08 33.50 33.08
C GLU A 32 -0.14 34.78 32.25
N ASN A 33 0.80 35.13 31.36
CA ASN A 33 0.73 36.37 30.58
C ASN A 33 0.02 36.18 29.23
N ARG A 34 -1.32 36.39 29.24
CA ARG A 34 -2.19 36.20 28.07
C ARG A 34 -1.81 37.07 26.86
N ALA A 35 -1.41 38.32 27.09
CA ALA A 35 -1.00 39.21 26.00
C ALA A 35 0.30 38.73 25.33
N LYS A 36 1.25 38.23 26.14
CA LYS A 36 2.51 37.66 25.64
C LYS A 36 2.27 36.37 24.87
N GLN A 37 1.36 35.50 25.33
CA GLN A 37 0.94 34.30 24.60
C GLN A 37 0.33 34.63 23.23
N ALA A 38 -0.62 35.58 23.19
CA ALA A 38 -1.24 36.02 21.94
C ALA A 38 -0.20 36.61 20.96
N LYS A 39 0.75 37.40 21.46
CA LYS A 39 1.87 37.90 20.67
C LYS A 39 2.73 36.75 20.12
N PHE A 40 3.10 35.78 20.95
CA PHE A 40 3.88 34.61 20.52
C PHE A 40 3.15 33.79 19.47
N PHE A 41 1.84 33.59 19.62
CA PHE A 41 1.04 32.93 18.60
C PHE A 41 1.12 33.67 17.27
N ARG A 42 0.84 34.98 17.26
CA ARG A 42 0.86 35.81 16.04
C ARG A 42 2.19 35.74 15.30
N VAL A 43 3.32 35.87 16.01
CA VAL A 43 4.66 35.85 15.38
C VAL A 43 5.09 34.45 14.93
N ASN A 44 4.42 33.40 15.38
CA ASN A 44 4.69 32.01 14.98
C ASN A 44 3.65 31.46 13.99
N LEU A 45 2.76 32.30 13.45
CA LEU A 45 1.95 31.93 12.31
C LEU A 45 2.83 31.80 11.07
N ILE A 46 2.61 30.75 10.27
CA ILE A 46 3.27 30.60 8.98
C ILE A 46 2.62 31.58 8.01
N GLU A 47 3.41 32.47 7.40
CA GLU A 47 2.91 33.45 6.44
C GLU A 47 2.19 32.75 5.27
N GLY A 48 1.04 33.31 4.84
CA GLY A 48 0.20 32.72 3.79
C GLY A 48 -0.56 31.45 4.18
N SER A 49 -0.38 30.93 5.39
CA SER A 49 -1.08 29.72 5.83
C SER A 49 -2.56 29.94 6.14
N ALA A 50 -3.32 28.84 6.22
CA ALA A 50 -4.75 28.89 6.58
C ALA A 50 -4.97 29.53 7.96
N ALA A 51 -4.07 29.28 8.92
CA ALA A 51 -4.12 29.92 10.24
C ALA A 51 -3.82 31.42 10.18
N ALA A 52 -2.84 31.86 9.38
CA ALA A 52 -2.52 33.27 9.22
C ALA A 52 -3.66 34.06 8.56
N ILE A 53 -4.21 33.52 7.46
CA ILE A 53 -5.34 34.13 6.76
C ILE A 53 -6.56 34.22 7.66
N TRP A 54 -6.89 33.13 8.38
CA TRP A 54 -8.00 33.11 9.34
C TRP A 54 -7.78 34.12 10.47
N PHE A 55 -6.58 34.17 11.04
CA PHE A 55 -6.26 35.09 12.12
C PHE A 55 -6.46 36.55 11.70
N GLU A 56 -5.98 36.93 10.52
CA GLU A 56 -6.10 38.32 10.08
C GLU A 56 -7.51 38.70 9.63
N SER A 57 -8.24 37.80 8.96
CA SER A 57 -9.54 38.11 8.34
C SER A 57 -10.77 37.81 9.21
N GLN A 58 -10.70 36.87 10.14
CA GLN A 58 -11.89 36.37 10.86
C GLN A 58 -11.83 36.56 12.38
N VAL A 59 -10.66 36.79 12.97
CA VAL A 59 -10.55 37.00 14.42
C VAL A 59 -10.83 38.48 14.75
N PRO A 60 -11.77 38.78 15.66
CA PRO A 60 -12.02 40.15 16.11
C PRO A 60 -10.76 40.80 16.70
N GLU A 61 -10.51 42.08 16.40
CA GLU A 61 -9.31 42.80 16.89
C GLU A 61 -9.14 42.73 18.41
N ALA A 62 -10.23 42.81 19.17
CA ALA A 62 -10.20 42.68 20.63
C ALA A 62 -9.69 41.31 21.11
N ALA A 63 -9.92 40.25 20.34
CA ALA A 63 -9.46 38.89 20.66
C ALA A 63 -8.02 38.62 20.20
N LYS A 64 -7.47 39.41 19.24
CA LYS A 64 -6.10 39.22 18.72
C LYS A 64 -5.03 39.46 19.78
N SER A 65 -5.32 40.26 20.81
CA SER A 65 -4.41 40.58 21.92
C SER A 65 -4.66 39.79 23.21
N ASP A 66 -5.71 38.98 23.28
CA ASP A 66 -6.05 38.20 24.48
C ASP A 66 -6.11 36.70 24.16
N TRP A 67 -5.12 35.96 24.66
CA TRP A 67 -5.04 34.51 24.47
C TRP A 67 -6.27 33.78 25.03
N SER A 68 -6.88 34.26 26.11
CA SER A 68 -8.06 33.63 26.70
C SER A 68 -9.26 33.68 25.75
N ALA A 69 -9.46 34.83 25.08
CA ALA A 69 -10.48 35.00 24.05
C ALA A 69 -10.15 34.27 22.74
N LEU A 70 -8.86 34.14 22.40
CA LEU A 70 -8.41 33.51 21.17
C LEU A 70 -8.52 31.98 21.17
N VAL A 71 -8.27 31.33 22.31
CA VAL A 71 -8.27 29.86 22.41
C VAL A 71 -9.59 29.21 22.01
N PRO A 72 -10.78 29.69 22.46
CA PRO A 72 -12.06 29.14 22.01
C PRO A 72 -12.27 29.25 20.49
N LEU A 73 -11.90 30.39 19.90
CA LEU A 73 -11.99 30.61 18.45
C LEU A 73 -11.05 29.67 17.67
N LEU A 74 -9.83 29.46 18.20
CA LEU A 74 -8.87 28.50 17.66
C LEU A 74 -9.41 27.07 17.72
N LYS A 75 -9.98 26.67 18.86
CA LYS A 75 -10.57 25.34 19.03
C LYS A 75 -11.73 25.13 18.08
N GLN A 76 -12.67 26.07 18.02
CA GLN A 76 -13.80 26.02 17.09
C GLN A 76 -13.33 25.91 15.64
N ARG A 77 -12.26 26.62 15.26
CA ARG A 77 -11.78 26.61 13.88
C ARG A 77 -10.98 25.36 13.53
N PHE A 78 -10.14 24.86 14.44
CA PHE A 78 -9.11 23.87 14.12
C PHE A 78 -9.17 22.56 14.94
N ASP A 79 -9.88 22.50 16.07
CA ASP A 79 -10.06 21.28 16.91
C ASP A 79 -11.13 20.35 16.32
N ASP A 80 -12.22 20.90 15.77
CA ASP A 80 -13.28 20.14 15.06
C ASP A 80 -12.73 19.37 13.85
N SER A 81 -11.57 19.78 13.32
CA SER A 81 -10.92 19.12 12.20
C SER A 81 -10.44 17.69 12.51
N ILE A 82 -10.28 17.26 13.77
CA ILE A 82 -9.75 15.91 14.03
C ILE A 82 -10.81 14.84 13.86
N GLU A 83 -12.00 15.03 14.44
CA GLU A 83 -13.07 14.05 14.26
C GLU A 83 -13.63 14.10 12.85
N ASP A 84 -13.70 15.30 12.24
CA ASP A 84 -14.04 15.44 10.82
C ASP A 84 -13.00 14.79 9.90
N ARG A 85 -11.70 14.93 10.19
CA ARG A 85 -10.64 14.22 9.44
C ARG A 85 -10.73 12.72 9.63
N ARG A 86 -11.00 12.25 10.84
CA ARG A 86 -11.19 10.81 11.10
C ARG A 86 -12.42 10.28 10.40
N ALA A 87 -13.52 11.02 10.44
CA ALA A 87 -14.74 10.67 9.72
C ALA A 87 -14.48 10.63 8.22
N ALA A 88 -13.79 11.63 7.66
CA ALA A 88 -13.39 11.67 6.26
C ALA A 88 -12.45 10.50 5.89
N PHE A 89 -11.48 10.18 6.74
CA PHE A 89 -10.59 9.03 6.53
C PHE A 89 -11.35 7.70 6.60
N ARG A 90 -12.32 7.57 7.53
CA ARG A 90 -13.23 6.42 7.57
C ARG A 90 -14.01 6.34 6.27
N THR A 91 -14.59 7.44 5.79
CA THR A 91 -15.28 7.49 4.50
C THR A 91 -14.38 7.03 3.35
N LEU A 92 -13.12 7.49 3.28
CA LEU A 92 -12.15 7.04 2.26
C LEU A 92 -11.89 5.52 2.30
N THR A 93 -11.85 4.95 3.50
CA THR A 93 -11.40 3.57 3.73
C THR A 93 -12.53 2.55 3.84
N THR A 94 -13.78 2.97 4.04
CA THR A 94 -14.92 2.05 4.22
C THR A 94 -16.01 2.20 3.15
N THR A 95 -16.05 3.31 2.41
CA THR A 95 -17.08 3.53 1.39
C THR A 95 -16.77 2.72 0.13
N ARG A 96 -17.53 1.65 -0.09
CA ARG A 96 -17.32 0.72 -1.19
C ARG A 96 -18.20 1.03 -2.40
N LEU A 97 -17.65 0.87 -3.60
CA LEU A 97 -18.38 0.84 -4.86
C LEU A 97 -18.38 -0.60 -5.40
N GLU A 98 -19.54 -1.26 -5.40
CA GLU A 98 -19.67 -2.60 -5.99
C GLU A 98 -19.86 -2.52 -7.51
N ASP A 99 -19.37 -3.53 -8.25
CA ASP A 99 -19.50 -3.53 -9.73
C ASP A 99 -20.98 -3.52 -10.16
N LYS A 100 -21.87 -4.13 -9.38
CA LYS A 100 -23.32 -4.13 -9.63
C LYS A 100 -24.00 -2.76 -9.48
N ASP A 101 -23.35 -1.83 -8.78
CA ASP A 101 -23.85 -0.46 -8.58
C ASP A 101 -23.42 0.49 -9.71
N VAL A 102 -22.52 0.07 -10.60
CA VAL A 102 -22.05 0.89 -11.72
C VAL A 102 -23.17 1.09 -12.75
N GLY A 103 -23.33 2.34 -13.19
CA GLY A 103 -24.45 2.81 -14.02
C GLY A 103 -25.83 2.83 -13.36
N VAL A 104 -25.99 2.38 -12.11
CA VAL A 104 -27.29 2.41 -11.41
C VAL A 104 -27.56 3.81 -10.91
N THR A 105 -28.76 4.34 -11.10
CA THR A 105 -29.16 5.65 -10.58
C THR A 105 -29.57 5.55 -9.11
N ASP A 106 -29.12 6.49 -8.29
CA ASP A 106 -29.53 6.64 -6.89
C ASP A 106 -30.87 7.40 -6.77
N THR A 107 -31.34 7.59 -5.54
CA THR A 107 -32.60 8.30 -5.26
C THR A 107 -32.56 9.78 -5.64
N ALA A 108 -31.37 10.35 -5.83
CA ALA A 108 -31.18 11.74 -6.27
C ALA A 108 -31.09 11.87 -7.79
N GLY A 109 -31.26 10.78 -8.55
CA GLY A 109 -31.16 10.80 -10.01
C GLY A 109 -29.71 10.78 -10.51
N LEU A 110 -28.72 10.61 -9.64
CA LEU A 110 -27.30 10.55 -10.00
C LEU A 110 -26.85 9.10 -10.15
N MET A 111 -25.96 8.80 -11.10
CA MET A 111 -25.37 7.47 -11.16
C MET A 111 -24.54 7.21 -9.89
N LYS A 112 -24.74 6.06 -9.24
CA LYS A 112 -24.10 5.71 -7.96
C LYS A 112 -22.59 5.79 -7.98
N HIS A 113 -21.93 5.43 -9.09
CA HIS A 113 -20.49 5.54 -9.23
C HIS A 113 -20.00 7.01 -9.26
N VAL A 114 -20.79 7.93 -9.85
CA VAL A 114 -20.54 9.38 -9.80
C VAL A 114 -20.75 9.91 -8.39
N SER A 115 -21.85 9.51 -7.73
CA SER A 115 -22.15 9.85 -6.33
C SER A 115 -21.04 9.40 -5.38
N TRP A 116 -20.53 8.17 -5.57
CA TRP A 116 -19.38 7.62 -4.86
C TRP A 116 -18.11 8.45 -5.11
N ALA A 117 -17.77 8.72 -6.37
CA ALA A 117 -16.55 9.46 -6.73
C ALA A 117 -16.52 10.86 -6.08
N ARG A 118 -17.65 11.57 -6.09
CA ARG A 118 -17.80 12.87 -5.43
C ARG A 118 -17.66 12.77 -3.91
N THR A 119 -18.26 11.75 -3.32
CA THR A 119 -18.15 11.50 -1.87
C THR A 119 -16.71 11.27 -1.45
N ILE A 120 -15.97 10.44 -2.20
CA ILE A 120 -14.55 10.18 -1.96
C ILE A 120 -13.70 11.44 -2.20
N ALA A 121 -14.00 12.24 -3.23
CA ALA A 121 -13.29 13.49 -3.49
C ALA A 121 -13.46 14.52 -2.35
N ILE A 122 -14.68 14.65 -1.81
CA ILE A 122 -14.94 15.51 -0.64
C ILE A 122 -14.23 14.96 0.60
N ALA A 123 -14.27 13.65 0.82
CA ALA A 123 -13.58 13.01 1.93
C ALA A 123 -12.06 13.20 1.83
N LYS A 124 -11.47 13.15 0.63
CA LYS A 124 -10.06 13.48 0.40
C LYS A 124 -9.74 14.89 0.89
N GLN A 125 -10.53 15.89 0.45
CA GLN A 125 -10.31 17.29 0.84
C GLN A 125 -10.41 17.48 2.35
N ARG A 126 -11.37 16.82 2.99
CA ARG A 126 -11.58 16.89 4.44
C ARG A 126 -10.51 16.15 5.25
N ALA A 127 -9.87 15.12 4.68
CA ALA A 127 -8.82 14.35 5.37
C ALA A 127 -7.49 15.11 5.51
N GLY A 128 -7.26 16.19 4.75
CA GLY A 128 -6.04 17.02 4.79
C GLY A 128 -5.06 16.73 3.64
N GLN A 129 -3.87 17.34 3.67
CA GLN A 129 -2.92 17.40 2.55
C GLN A 129 -2.06 16.14 2.30
N ASP A 130 -2.06 15.15 3.19
CA ASP A 130 -1.20 13.95 3.06
C ASP A 130 -1.89 12.60 2.69
N PRO A 131 -2.88 12.54 1.77
CA PRO A 131 -3.52 11.26 1.45
C PRO A 131 -3.02 10.57 0.18
N ASP A 132 -2.27 11.22 -0.71
CA ASP A 132 -2.36 10.82 -2.12
C ASP A 132 -1.75 9.44 -2.47
N ASN A 133 -0.64 9.03 -1.86
CA ASN A 133 -0.02 7.74 -2.23
C ASN A 133 -0.55 6.54 -1.41
N LEU A 134 -0.68 6.66 -0.08
CA LEU A 134 -1.13 5.54 0.76
C LEU A 134 -2.65 5.31 0.62
N ASN A 135 -3.44 6.37 0.38
CA ASN A 135 -4.89 6.24 0.29
C ASN A 135 -5.36 5.84 -1.11
N ALA A 136 -4.59 6.09 -2.18
CA ALA A 136 -4.97 5.64 -3.53
C ALA A 136 -5.14 4.12 -3.59
N PHE A 137 -4.21 3.35 -3.00
CA PHE A 137 -4.31 1.90 -2.91
C PHE A 137 -5.52 1.44 -2.09
N LEU A 138 -5.82 2.10 -0.98
CA LEU A 138 -6.98 1.79 -0.13
C LEU A 138 -8.30 2.08 -0.86
N VAL A 139 -8.40 3.23 -1.53
CA VAL A 139 -9.57 3.62 -2.32
C VAL A 139 -9.76 2.65 -3.49
N LEU A 140 -8.69 2.29 -4.23
CA LEU A 140 -8.75 1.27 -5.28
C LEU A 140 -9.28 -0.06 -4.72
N ASN A 141 -8.86 -0.46 -3.51
CA ASN A 141 -9.34 -1.69 -2.88
C ASN A 141 -10.84 -1.69 -2.53
N ASN A 142 -11.44 -0.51 -2.41
CA ASN A 142 -12.87 -0.33 -2.16
C ASN A 142 -13.71 -0.25 -3.45
N ILE A 143 -13.08 -0.38 -4.62
CA ILE A 143 -13.77 -0.49 -5.91
C ILE A 143 -13.92 -1.97 -6.29
N GLY A 144 -15.06 -2.34 -6.88
CA GLY A 144 -15.29 -3.65 -7.47
C GLY A 144 -14.18 -4.08 -8.45
N SER A 145 -13.97 -5.39 -8.57
CA SER A 145 -12.82 -5.92 -9.32
C SER A 145 -12.85 -5.55 -10.79
N HIS A 146 -14.02 -5.60 -11.42
CA HIS A 146 -14.16 -5.31 -12.85
C HIS A 146 -13.94 -3.83 -13.13
N THR A 147 -14.55 -2.97 -12.32
CA THR A 147 -14.38 -1.52 -12.40
C THR A 147 -12.92 -1.12 -12.18
N ARG A 148 -12.25 -1.72 -11.17
CA ARG A 148 -10.83 -1.49 -10.89
C ARG A 148 -9.95 -1.92 -12.06
N SER A 149 -10.17 -3.11 -12.62
CA SER A 149 -9.42 -3.60 -13.78
C SER A 149 -9.52 -2.65 -14.97
N LEU A 150 -10.70 -2.09 -15.22
CA LEU A 150 -10.92 -1.14 -16.30
C LEU A 150 -10.19 0.19 -16.07
N ILE A 151 -10.27 0.75 -14.85
CA ILE A 151 -9.57 1.99 -14.46
C ILE A 151 -8.05 1.87 -14.65
N LEU A 152 -7.48 0.72 -14.26
CA LEU A 152 -6.06 0.44 -14.40
C LEU A 152 -5.65 0.18 -15.86
N ALA A 153 -6.54 -0.36 -16.68
CA ALA A 153 -6.31 -0.55 -18.11
C ALA A 153 -6.26 0.78 -18.89
N THR A 154 -6.98 1.82 -18.43
CA THR A 154 -7.01 3.15 -19.06
C THR A 154 -5.85 4.06 -18.63
N GLY A 155 -4.80 3.53 -17.98
CA GLY A 155 -3.59 4.27 -17.59
C GLY A 155 -3.41 4.41 -16.08
N SER A 156 -2.43 5.21 -15.64
CA SER A 156 -2.11 5.34 -14.22
C SER A 156 -3.26 5.94 -13.40
N ALA A 157 -3.37 5.46 -12.16
CA ALA A 157 -4.39 5.87 -11.18
C ALA A 157 -3.71 5.92 -9.80
N ASP A 158 -2.63 6.69 -9.74
CA ASP A 158 -1.69 6.70 -8.61
C ASP A 158 -2.17 7.60 -7.47
N THR A 159 -3.17 8.45 -7.72
CA THR A 159 -3.73 9.38 -6.74
C THR A 159 -5.23 9.18 -6.59
N VAL A 160 -5.77 9.49 -5.41
CA VAL A 160 -7.21 9.44 -5.13
C VAL A 160 -8.00 10.33 -6.10
N SER A 161 -7.44 11.48 -6.49
CA SER A 161 -8.07 12.38 -7.47
C SER A 161 -8.18 11.78 -8.86
N GLN A 162 -7.13 11.12 -9.36
CA GLN A 162 -7.18 10.41 -10.64
C GLN A 162 -8.18 9.27 -10.62
N ILE A 163 -8.23 8.51 -9.53
CA ILE A 163 -9.21 7.42 -9.35
C ILE A 163 -10.63 7.97 -9.38
N CYS A 164 -10.94 9.01 -8.60
CA CYS A 164 -12.27 9.62 -8.58
C CYS A 164 -12.65 10.18 -9.95
N GLY A 165 -11.72 10.89 -10.62
CA GLY A 165 -11.94 11.44 -11.95
C GLY A 165 -12.27 10.37 -12.98
N LYS A 166 -11.49 9.27 -13.01
CA LYS A 166 -11.75 8.13 -13.91
C LYS A 166 -13.07 7.42 -13.63
N VAL A 167 -13.43 7.24 -12.36
CA VAL A 167 -14.72 6.63 -11.99
C VAL A 167 -15.87 7.54 -12.38
N GLU A 168 -15.78 8.85 -12.12
CA GLU A 168 -16.82 9.81 -12.49
C GLU A 168 -16.97 9.94 -14.02
N SER A 169 -15.89 9.77 -14.78
CA SER A 169 -15.89 9.90 -16.24
C SER A 169 -16.11 8.58 -17.00
N LEU A 170 -16.62 7.52 -16.36
CA LEU A 170 -16.91 6.27 -17.06
C LEU A 170 -17.91 6.51 -18.19
N THR A 171 -17.53 6.09 -19.40
CA THR A 171 -18.38 6.19 -20.58
C THR A 171 -19.52 5.15 -20.54
N PRO A 172 -20.63 5.36 -21.27
CA PRO A 172 -21.70 4.36 -21.35
C PRO A 172 -21.21 2.97 -21.78
N ASN A 173 -20.28 2.90 -22.76
CA ASN A 173 -19.70 1.65 -23.22
C ASN A 173 -18.88 0.93 -22.12
N GLU A 174 -18.15 1.67 -21.30
CA GLU A 174 -17.39 1.13 -20.17
C GLU A 174 -18.33 0.62 -19.06
N VAL A 175 -19.40 1.37 -18.77
CA VAL A 175 -20.46 0.95 -17.84
C VAL A 175 -21.12 -0.35 -18.31
N ASP A 176 -21.46 -0.44 -19.59
CA ASP A 176 -22.07 -1.65 -20.16
C ASP A 176 -21.10 -2.83 -20.15
N THR A 177 -19.81 -2.58 -20.39
CA THR A 177 -18.76 -3.61 -20.28
C THR A 177 -18.68 -4.16 -18.85
N ILE A 178 -18.69 -3.30 -17.83
CA ILE A 178 -18.68 -3.73 -16.42
C ILE A 178 -19.93 -4.55 -16.10
N ARG A 179 -21.11 -4.11 -16.54
CA ARG A 179 -22.38 -4.82 -16.32
C ARG A 179 -22.41 -6.20 -16.95
N GLU A 180 -21.90 -6.30 -18.17
CA GLU A 180 -21.79 -7.58 -18.88
C GLU A 180 -20.80 -8.53 -18.19
N MET A 181 -19.69 -8.02 -17.64
CA MET A 181 -18.77 -8.82 -16.82
C MET A 181 -19.43 -9.34 -15.53
N VAL A 182 -20.18 -8.48 -14.83
CA VAL A 182 -20.95 -8.87 -13.63
C VAL A 182 -21.99 -9.93 -13.95
N LYS A 183 -22.72 -9.76 -15.07
CA LYS A 183 -23.71 -10.72 -15.53
C LYS A 183 -23.07 -12.08 -15.81
N ARG A 184 -21.96 -12.12 -16.56
CA ARG A 184 -21.23 -13.36 -16.85
C ARG A 184 -20.73 -14.05 -15.59
N GLU A 185 -20.27 -13.30 -14.59
CA GLU A 185 -19.83 -13.88 -13.32
C GLU A 185 -21.00 -14.50 -12.54
N SER A 186 -22.16 -13.83 -12.53
CA SER A 186 -23.40 -14.36 -11.94
C SER A 186 -23.86 -15.65 -12.65
N ASP A 187 -23.91 -15.63 -13.98
CA ASP A 187 -24.31 -16.80 -14.79
C ASP A 187 -23.34 -17.98 -14.58
N ASN A 188 -22.04 -17.71 -14.51
CA ASN A 188 -21.02 -18.71 -14.21
C ASN A 188 -21.15 -19.28 -12.79
N ALA A 189 -21.45 -18.43 -11.79
CA ALA A 189 -21.70 -18.88 -10.43
C ALA A 189 -22.96 -19.77 -10.34
N GLU A 190 -24.03 -19.42 -11.05
CA GLU A 190 -25.24 -20.25 -11.15
C GLU A 190 -24.94 -21.59 -11.83
N MET A 191 -24.22 -21.58 -12.96
CA MET A 191 -23.82 -22.79 -13.67
C MET A 191 -22.99 -23.70 -12.77
N LYS A 192 -22.00 -23.15 -12.05
CA LYS A 192 -21.16 -23.91 -11.11
C LYS A 192 -21.97 -24.51 -9.96
N SER A 193 -22.98 -23.79 -9.47
CA SER A 193 -23.92 -24.31 -8.46
C SER A 193 -24.75 -25.50 -9.00
N LYS A 194 -25.25 -25.40 -10.24
CA LYS A 194 -25.98 -26.49 -10.92
C LYS A 194 -25.09 -27.73 -11.12
N VAL A 195 -23.84 -27.54 -11.56
CA VAL A 195 -22.86 -28.64 -11.69
C VAL A 195 -22.65 -29.32 -10.34
N ALA A 196 -22.38 -28.56 -9.27
CA ALA A 196 -22.20 -29.12 -7.94
C ALA A 196 -23.47 -29.84 -7.42
N GLN A 197 -24.66 -29.39 -7.81
CA GLN A 197 -25.91 -30.08 -7.47
C GLN A 197 -26.06 -31.41 -8.22
N LEU A 198 -25.77 -31.44 -9.52
CA LEU A 198 -25.80 -32.67 -10.33
C LEU A 198 -24.78 -33.69 -9.83
N GLU A 199 -23.56 -33.26 -9.48
CA GLU A 199 -22.53 -34.11 -8.87
C GLU A 199 -23.03 -34.73 -7.55
N ARG A 200 -23.70 -33.94 -6.70
CA ARG A 200 -24.33 -34.45 -5.47
C ARG A 200 -25.46 -35.43 -5.72
N GLN A 201 -26.23 -35.26 -6.80
CA GLN A 201 -27.29 -36.19 -7.18
C GLN A 201 -26.71 -37.52 -7.68
N LEU A 202 -25.66 -37.46 -8.51
CA LEU A 202 -24.95 -38.64 -9.00
C LEU A 202 -24.29 -39.42 -7.86
N ALA A 203 -23.66 -38.74 -6.91
CA ALA A 203 -23.06 -39.38 -5.74
C ALA A 203 -24.09 -40.03 -4.79
N ARG A 204 -25.36 -39.59 -4.84
CA ARG A 204 -26.45 -40.14 -4.03
C ARG A 204 -27.21 -41.26 -4.72
N GLN A 205 -26.97 -41.54 -6.01
CA GLN A 205 -27.54 -42.73 -6.61
C GLN A 205 -26.91 -43.95 -5.96
N PRO A 206 -27.66 -44.78 -5.21
CA PRO A 206 -27.12 -46.03 -4.71
C PRO A 206 -26.68 -46.83 -5.94
N LEU A 207 -25.44 -47.34 -5.92
CA LEU A 207 -24.98 -48.41 -6.79
C LEU A 207 -25.85 -49.64 -6.52
N GLY A 208 -27.10 -49.60 -6.99
CA GLY A 208 -28.08 -50.65 -6.84
C GLY A 208 -27.66 -51.83 -7.69
N ASN A 209 -27.00 -52.80 -7.05
CA ASN A 209 -27.35 -54.23 -7.05
C ASN A 209 -27.70 -54.94 -8.38
N SER A 210 -27.32 -54.42 -9.55
CA SER A 210 -27.64 -55.08 -10.84
C SER A 210 -26.64 -56.17 -11.27
N LEU A 211 -25.91 -56.79 -10.32
CA LEU A 211 -24.96 -57.87 -10.60
C LEU A 211 -25.26 -59.19 -9.88
N GLN A 212 -26.51 -59.45 -9.51
CA GLN A 212 -26.98 -60.79 -9.13
C GLN A 212 -28.10 -61.26 -10.04
N GLN A 213 -27.82 -61.46 -11.33
CA GLN A 213 -28.51 -62.44 -12.16
C GLN A 213 -27.78 -62.63 -13.51
N ARG A 214 -26.67 -63.37 -13.49
CA ARG A 214 -26.30 -64.20 -14.65
C ARG A 214 -25.59 -65.46 -14.16
N SER A 215 -26.43 -66.48 -14.10
CA SER A 215 -26.19 -67.92 -14.19
C SER A 215 -24.79 -68.41 -14.56
N ASN A 216 -24.35 -69.39 -13.77
CA ASN A 216 -23.49 -70.52 -14.10
C ASN A 216 -23.17 -70.68 -15.60
N SER A 217 -21.89 -70.55 -15.93
CA SER A 217 -21.29 -71.26 -17.05
C SER A 217 -19.86 -71.56 -16.69
N THR A 218 -19.68 -72.79 -16.24
CA THR A 218 -18.42 -73.51 -16.12
C THR A 218 -17.68 -73.42 -17.46
N ASN A 219 -16.57 -72.71 -17.50
CA ASN A 219 -15.56 -72.92 -18.53
C ASN A 219 -14.19 -72.81 -17.89
N SER A 220 -13.63 -73.98 -17.63
CA SER A 220 -12.21 -74.22 -17.40
C SER A 220 -11.48 -73.78 -18.66
N PHE A 221 -10.74 -72.67 -18.58
CA PHE A 221 -9.82 -72.25 -19.63
C PHE A 221 -8.41 -72.17 -19.07
N GLU A 222 -7.48 -72.63 -19.89
CA GLU A 222 -6.20 -73.18 -19.53
C GLU A 222 -5.19 -72.15 -19.02
N GLN A 223 -4.38 -72.66 -18.10
CA GLN A 223 -3.14 -72.11 -17.58
C GLN A 223 -2.15 -71.91 -18.73
N SER A 224 -2.12 -70.70 -19.32
CA SER A 224 -1.07 -70.31 -20.25
C SER A 224 -0.03 -69.46 -19.53
N SER A 225 1.06 -70.13 -19.18
CA SER A 225 2.35 -69.57 -18.78
C SER A 225 2.92 -68.69 -19.91
N TRP A 226 2.67 -67.39 -19.87
CA TRP A 226 3.39 -66.41 -20.67
C TRP A 226 4.03 -65.36 -19.76
N GLY A 227 5.36 -65.38 -19.75
CA GLY A 227 6.23 -64.22 -19.54
C GLY A 227 6.00 -63.41 -18.28
N GLN A 228 6.89 -63.59 -17.29
CA GLN A 228 7.16 -62.54 -16.32
C GLN A 228 7.62 -61.27 -17.07
N GLN A 229 6.69 -60.37 -17.36
CA GLN A 229 7.05 -58.98 -17.60
C GLN A 229 7.63 -58.44 -16.29
N PRO A 230 8.80 -57.79 -16.33
CA PRO A 230 9.30 -57.08 -15.15
C PRO A 230 8.24 -56.06 -14.75
N LEU A 231 7.77 -56.18 -13.50
CA LEU A 231 6.94 -55.17 -12.87
C LEU A 231 7.61 -53.81 -13.10
N PRO A 232 6.90 -52.80 -13.65
CA PRO A 232 7.47 -51.45 -13.72
C PRO A 232 7.85 -51.07 -12.29
N ALA A 233 9.11 -50.67 -12.11
CA ALA A 233 9.65 -50.21 -10.84
C ALA A 233 8.58 -49.35 -10.16
N GLY A 234 8.22 -49.78 -8.94
CA GLY A 234 7.08 -49.26 -8.20
C GLY A 234 7.06 -47.74 -8.24
N ASN A 235 5.84 -47.20 -8.28
CA ASN A 235 5.49 -45.78 -8.21
C ASN A 235 6.14 -45.15 -6.96
N GLU A 236 7.44 -44.90 -7.02
CA GLU A 236 8.23 -44.25 -6.01
C GLU A 236 7.74 -42.81 -6.04
N GLN A 237 6.78 -42.53 -5.15
CA GLN A 237 6.13 -41.24 -5.03
C GLN A 237 7.24 -40.20 -4.91
N VAL A 238 7.49 -39.47 -6.00
CA VAL A 238 8.53 -38.45 -6.03
C VAL A 238 8.21 -37.47 -4.91
N ARG A 239 9.00 -37.57 -3.84
CA ARG A 239 8.86 -36.74 -2.65
C ARG A 239 9.53 -35.42 -3.00
N VAL A 240 8.72 -34.37 -3.10
CA VAL A 240 9.23 -33.02 -3.31
C VAL A 240 9.96 -32.62 -2.03
N GLU A 241 11.28 -32.49 -2.10
CA GLU A 241 12.09 -31.95 -1.01
C GLU A 241 11.86 -30.43 -0.91
N PRO A 242 11.29 -29.90 0.18
CA PRO A 242 10.97 -28.47 0.26
C PRO A 242 12.21 -27.57 0.43
N GLY A 243 13.39 -28.10 0.82
CA GLY A 243 14.57 -27.29 1.14
C GLY A 243 14.54 -26.68 2.55
N PRO A 244 15.44 -25.74 2.89
CA PRO A 244 16.34 -25.00 1.99
C PRO A 244 17.51 -25.83 1.46
N PHE A 245 17.97 -25.51 0.25
CA PHE A 245 19.19 -26.08 -0.33
C PHE A 245 20.41 -25.18 -0.03
N PRO A 246 21.61 -25.74 0.18
CA PRO A 246 22.82 -24.94 0.36
C PRO A 246 23.13 -24.12 -0.90
N SER A 247 23.76 -22.96 -0.75
CA SER A 247 24.21 -22.11 -1.87
C SER A 247 25.47 -22.68 -2.56
N THR A 248 25.41 -23.93 -2.99
CA THR A 248 26.47 -24.66 -3.71
C THR A 248 25.96 -25.14 -5.06
N ALA A 249 26.86 -25.50 -5.99
CA ALA A 249 26.47 -26.01 -7.31
C ALA A 249 25.51 -27.22 -7.21
N ASP A 250 25.82 -28.18 -6.33
CA ASP A 250 24.95 -29.33 -6.04
C ASP A 250 23.57 -28.89 -5.51
N GLY A 251 23.54 -27.88 -4.62
CA GLY A 251 22.29 -27.32 -4.11
C GLY A 251 21.41 -26.73 -5.22
N HIS A 252 22.00 -26.06 -6.21
CA HIS A 252 21.28 -25.58 -7.39
C HIS A 252 20.75 -26.71 -8.28
N ASP A 253 21.50 -27.80 -8.46
CA ASP A 253 21.03 -28.98 -9.22
C ASP A 253 19.88 -29.70 -8.52
N ARG A 254 19.97 -29.86 -7.20
CA ARG A 254 18.90 -30.44 -6.39
C ARG A 254 17.64 -29.58 -6.43
N TYR A 255 17.78 -28.27 -6.32
CA TYR A 255 16.67 -27.33 -6.45
C TYR A 255 15.98 -27.45 -7.81
N ARG A 256 16.74 -27.45 -8.92
CA ARG A 256 16.17 -27.61 -10.28
C ARG A 256 15.36 -28.91 -10.42
N ARG A 257 15.90 -30.03 -9.93
CA ARG A 257 15.20 -31.33 -9.93
C ARG A 257 13.94 -31.31 -9.06
N ALA A 258 13.99 -30.68 -7.89
CA ALA A 258 12.84 -30.57 -6.99
C ALA A 258 11.72 -29.71 -7.60
N VAL A 259 12.07 -28.62 -8.29
CA VAL A 259 11.11 -27.76 -9.00
C VAL A 259 10.45 -28.52 -10.15
N GLN A 260 11.24 -29.26 -10.94
CA GLN A 260 10.69 -30.11 -12.00
C GLN A 260 9.76 -31.18 -11.42
N ALA A 261 10.17 -31.86 -10.34
CA ALA A 261 9.35 -32.85 -9.65
C ALA A 261 8.01 -32.28 -9.14
N PHE A 262 8.01 -31.05 -8.63
CA PHE A 262 6.79 -30.36 -8.20
C PHE A 262 5.82 -30.19 -9.38
N TYR A 263 6.29 -29.68 -10.52
CA TYR A 263 5.44 -29.46 -11.69
C TYR A 263 5.00 -30.76 -12.36
N THR A 264 5.86 -31.78 -12.41
CA THR A 264 5.46 -33.12 -12.86
C THR A 264 4.35 -33.71 -11.99
N LYS A 265 4.44 -33.52 -10.67
CA LYS A 265 3.47 -34.07 -9.71
C LYS A 265 2.15 -33.32 -9.67
N HIS A 266 2.17 -32.00 -9.82
CA HIS A 266 0.99 -31.15 -9.58
C HIS A 266 0.44 -30.46 -10.84
N GLY A 267 1.17 -30.50 -11.96
CA GLY A 267 0.88 -29.79 -13.21
C GLY A 267 1.57 -28.43 -13.28
N GLU A 268 1.83 -27.94 -14.50
CA GLU A 268 2.52 -26.65 -14.73
C GLU A 268 1.77 -25.43 -14.17
N GLY A 269 0.42 -25.48 -14.16
CA GLY A 269 -0.44 -24.44 -13.58
C GLY A 269 -0.67 -24.58 -12.07
N ALA A 270 0.04 -25.48 -11.38
CA ALA A 270 -0.16 -25.70 -9.96
C ALA A 270 0.31 -24.51 -9.12
N TYR A 271 -0.54 -24.13 -8.16
CA TYR A 271 -0.21 -23.16 -7.14
C TYR A 271 0.32 -23.83 -5.87
N ALA A 272 1.43 -23.30 -5.37
CA ALA A 272 2.00 -23.72 -4.10
C ALA A 272 1.08 -23.39 -2.91
N SER A 273 1.05 -24.27 -1.92
CA SER A 273 0.27 -24.10 -0.68
C SER A 273 0.89 -24.94 0.45
N LEU A 274 0.32 -24.92 1.66
CA LEU A 274 0.74 -25.81 2.74
C LEU A 274 0.60 -27.30 2.39
N SER A 275 -0.41 -27.65 1.58
CA SER A 275 -0.65 -29.02 1.10
C SER A 275 0.20 -29.40 -0.12
N LYS A 276 0.83 -28.41 -0.76
CA LYS A 276 1.66 -28.53 -1.97
C LYS A 276 2.92 -27.68 -1.79
N PRO A 277 3.86 -28.12 -0.94
CA PRO A 277 5.03 -27.34 -0.62
C PRO A 277 5.91 -27.14 -1.85
N PHE A 278 6.31 -25.90 -2.08
CA PHE A 278 7.21 -25.58 -3.19
C PHE A 278 8.66 -25.60 -2.70
N PRO A 279 9.62 -26.12 -3.50
CA PRO A 279 11.03 -26.09 -3.15
C PRO A 279 11.55 -24.67 -2.91
N LEU A 280 12.37 -24.46 -1.88
CA LEU A 280 12.97 -23.17 -1.55
C LEU A 280 14.28 -22.96 -2.31
N SER A 281 14.54 -21.75 -2.81
CA SER A 281 15.74 -21.43 -3.59
C SER A 281 17.04 -21.66 -2.79
N PRO A 282 18.14 -22.08 -3.43
CA PRO A 282 19.42 -22.28 -2.76
C PRO A 282 19.92 -21.00 -2.07
N GLY A 283 20.49 -21.15 -0.87
CA GLY A 283 21.03 -20.02 -0.10
C GLY A 283 19.99 -19.10 0.55
N THR A 284 18.70 -19.45 0.47
CA THR A 284 17.64 -18.73 1.18
C THR A 284 17.37 -19.32 2.56
N GLU A 285 16.73 -18.52 3.41
CA GLU A 285 16.31 -18.93 4.74
C GLU A 285 15.11 -19.90 4.70
N PRO A 286 14.92 -20.75 5.74
CA PRO A 286 13.75 -21.63 5.84
C PRO A 286 12.43 -20.86 5.76
N ALA A 287 11.40 -21.49 5.21
CA ALA A 287 10.07 -20.89 5.14
C ALA A 287 9.51 -20.59 6.55
N GLY A 288 9.09 -19.34 6.75
CA GLY A 288 8.52 -18.90 8.02
C GLY A 288 9.54 -18.49 9.07
N SER A 289 10.73 -18.08 8.66
CA SER A 289 11.82 -17.57 9.50
C SER A 289 11.76 -16.04 9.70
N ASN A 290 10.66 -15.39 9.29
CA ASN A 290 10.54 -13.94 9.08
C ASN A 290 11.39 -13.43 7.92
N GLU A 291 11.57 -14.26 6.90
CA GLU A 291 12.28 -13.89 5.69
C GLU A 291 11.50 -12.87 4.84
N CYS A 292 12.22 -12.07 4.08
CA CYS A 292 11.66 -11.25 3.02
C CYS A 292 11.16 -12.14 1.89
N PHE A 293 9.86 -12.12 1.58
CA PHE A 293 9.30 -12.96 0.51
C PHE A 293 9.80 -12.62 -0.89
N LYS A 294 10.44 -11.46 -1.09
CA LYS A 294 11.04 -11.10 -2.39
C LYS A 294 12.38 -11.79 -2.62
N CYS A 295 13.26 -11.87 -1.63
CA CYS A 295 14.62 -12.38 -1.81
C CYS A 295 14.99 -13.61 -0.95
N GLY A 296 14.15 -13.98 0.02
CA GLY A 296 14.34 -15.16 0.88
C GLY A 296 15.32 -14.98 2.04
N LEU A 297 15.71 -13.75 2.39
CA LEU A 297 16.65 -13.45 3.49
C LEU A 297 15.95 -12.74 4.66
N THR A 298 16.45 -12.90 5.88
CA THR A 298 15.86 -12.36 7.13
C THR A 298 16.38 -10.97 7.55
N SER A 299 17.26 -10.35 6.78
CA SER A 299 17.92 -9.09 7.17
C SER A 299 17.04 -7.84 7.07
N HIS A 300 15.88 -7.91 6.40
CA HIS A 300 15.05 -6.75 6.11
C HIS A 300 13.58 -7.12 5.81
N LEU A 301 12.70 -6.12 5.85
CA LEU A 301 11.30 -6.26 5.44
C LEU A 301 11.13 -6.00 3.93
N ARG A 302 10.04 -6.51 3.33
CA ARG A 302 9.76 -6.35 1.89
C ARG A 302 9.89 -4.91 1.35
N PRO A 303 9.41 -3.85 2.04
CA PRO A 303 9.58 -2.47 1.57
C PRO A 303 11.03 -1.97 1.55
N GLN A 304 11.90 -2.61 2.32
CA GLN A 304 13.32 -2.29 2.44
C GLN A 304 14.19 -3.19 1.53
N CYS A 305 13.58 -4.07 0.73
CA CYS A 305 14.29 -5.04 -0.09
C CYS A 305 14.87 -4.41 -1.36
N SER A 306 16.18 -4.17 -1.35
CA SER A 306 16.96 -3.67 -2.48
C SER A 306 17.45 -4.75 -3.45
N ALA A 307 17.08 -6.03 -3.24
CA ALA A 307 17.48 -7.10 -4.14
C ALA A 307 16.96 -6.86 -5.57
N SER A 308 17.85 -7.00 -6.55
CA SER A 308 17.55 -6.87 -7.98
C SER A 308 16.78 -8.06 -8.54
N TYR A 309 16.86 -9.22 -7.88
CA TYR A 309 16.12 -10.42 -8.24
C TYR A 309 14.89 -10.62 -7.35
N SER A 310 13.99 -11.48 -7.81
CA SER A 310 12.82 -11.92 -7.05
C SER A 310 12.75 -13.45 -7.07
N LEU A 311 12.36 -14.04 -5.95
CA LEU A 311 12.07 -15.47 -5.88
C LEU A 311 10.93 -15.85 -6.85
N PRO A 312 10.85 -17.11 -7.32
CA PRO A 312 9.73 -17.59 -8.11
C PRO A 312 8.39 -17.40 -7.40
N GLU A 313 7.34 -17.07 -8.13
CA GLU A 313 6.04 -16.72 -7.54
C GLU A 313 5.47 -17.83 -6.63
N ASN A 314 5.59 -19.09 -7.05
CA ASN A 314 5.17 -20.24 -6.24
C ASN A 314 5.94 -20.36 -4.93
N GLU A 315 7.24 -20.04 -4.90
CA GLU A 315 8.02 -19.99 -3.65
C GLU A 315 7.52 -18.87 -2.74
N GLN A 316 7.28 -17.66 -3.28
CA GLN A 316 6.75 -16.53 -2.51
C GLN A 316 5.40 -16.87 -1.87
N ARG A 317 4.49 -17.50 -2.63
CA ARG A 317 3.18 -17.95 -2.17
C ARG A 317 3.28 -19.02 -1.08
N TYR A 318 4.19 -19.97 -1.24
CA TYR A 318 4.44 -21.00 -0.23
C TYR A 318 4.93 -20.38 1.09
N ARG A 319 5.94 -19.51 1.02
CA ARG A 319 6.46 -18.77 2.20
C ARG A 319 5.38 -17.96 2.91
N GLY A 320 4.56 -17.25 2.13
CA GLY A 320 3.40 -16.51 2.66
C GLY A 320 2.39 -17.41 3.37
N SER A 321 2.12 -18.60 2.81
CA SER A 321 1.22 -19.59 3.42
C SER A 321 1.76 -20.14 4.74
N VAL A 322 3.06 -20.45 4.80
CA VAL A 322 3.73 -20.92 6.03
C VAL A 322 3.71 -19.84 7.12
N MET A 323 4.01 -18.58 6.76
CA MET A 323 3.95 -17.46 7.71
C MET A 323 2.54 -17.21 8.22
N LYS A 324 1.52 -17.32 7.36
CA LYS A 324 0.12 -17.23 7.79
C LYS A 324 -0.22 -18.35 8.77
N GLN A 325 0.14 -19.60 8.46
CA GLN A 325 -0.10 -20.74 9.36
C GLN A 325 0.54 -20.55 10.73
N LYS A 326 1.81 -20.11 10.78
CA LYS A 326 2.50 -19.88 12.06
C LYS A 326 1.87 -18.76 12.90
N ARG A 327 1.29 -17.74 12.24
CA ARG A 327 0.54 -16.67 12.91
C ARG A 327 -0.77 -17.21 13.46
N ASP A 328 -1.52 -17.94 12.65
CA ASP A 328 -2.83 -18.50 13.01
C ASP A 328 -2.70 -19.56 14.12
N SER A 329 -1.59 -20.31 14.17
CA SER A 329 -1.31 -21.30 15.22
C SER A 329 -0.76 -20.71 16.52
N GLY A 330 -0.54 -19.40 16.60
CA GLY A 330 0.08 -18.75 17.77
C GLY A 330 1.55 -19.11 17.99
N LEU A 331 2.19 -19.85 17.07
CA LEU A 331 3.61 -20.19 17.13
C LEU A 331 4.51 -18.97 16.89
N LEU A 332 3.99 -17.95 16.20
CA LEU A 332 4.54 -16.60 16.21
C LEU A 332 3.84 -15.80 17.31
N ALA A 333 4.04 -16.19 18.58
CA ALA A 333 3.66 -15.33 19.70
C ALA A 333 4.40 -14.01 19.52
N THR A 334 3.66 -12.98 19.11
CA THR A 334 4.19 -11.64 18.92
C THR A 334 4.71 -11.14 20.25
N SER A 335 6.03 -11.20 20.44
CA SER A 335 6.80 -10.50 21.48
C SER A 335 6.52 -8.97 21.51
N SER A 336 5.72 -8.46 20.58
CA SER A 336 5.30 -7.06 20.46
C SER A 336 4.18 -6.62 21.43
N GLN A 337 3.56 -7.50 22.24
CA GLN A 337 2.41 -7.12 23.08
C GLN A 337 2.67 -7.04 24.60
N GLN A 338 3.88 -7.31 25.10
CA GLN A 338 4.19 -7.12 26.53
C GLN A 338 5.45 -6.27 26.69
N ASN A 339 5.28 -5.06 27.23
CA ASN A 339 6.32 -4.13 27.71
C ASN A 339 7.37 -3.65 26.69
N ARG A 340 6.98 -2.68 25.86
CA ARG A 340 7.93 -1.61 25.46
C ARG A 340 7.39 -0.27 25.95
N PRO A 341 8.09 0.43 26.86
CA PRO A 341 7.83 1.85 27.06
C PRO A 341 8.08 2.57 25.73
N LEU A 342 7.13 3.41 25.34
CA LEU A 342 7.18 4.20 24.11
C LEU A 342 8.40 5.11 24.13
N ARG A 343 9.54 4.64 23.61
CA ARG A 343 10.65 5.51 23.25
C ARG A 343 10.29 6.15 21.91
N TRP A 344 9.67 7.32 22.00
CA TRP A 344 9.50 8.25 20.89
C TRP A 344 10.86 8.52 20.26
N ILE A 345 11.15 7.92 19.10
CA ILE A 345 12.20 8.40 18.21
C ILE A 345 11.47 9.32 17.23
N GLY A 346 11.50 10.62 17.51
CA GLY A 346 10.99 11.63 16.60
C GLY A 346 11.76 11.59 15.30
N TYR A 347 11.11 11.16 14.22
CA TYR A 347 11.57 11.39 12.87
C TYR A 347 11.13 12.81 12.46
N SER A 348 12.09 13.73 12.42
CA SER A 348 11.96 15.03 11.75
C SER A 348 12.28 14.83 10.25
N PRO A 349 11.39 15.21 9.30
CA PRO A 349 11.67 15.01 7.87
C PRO A 349 12.57 16.08 7.21
N TYR A 350 13.20 16.99 7.96
CA TYR A 350 13.85 18.19 7.37
C TYR A 350 15.38 18.22 7.30
N GLU A 351 16.09 17.09 7.43
CA GLU A 351 17.57 17.09 7.33
C GLU A 351 18.13 16.13 6.28
N ARG A 352 17.65 16.25 5.03
CA ARG A 352 18.35 15.60 3.91
C ARG A 352 18.41 16.48 2.68
N GLU A 353 19.18 17.56 2.79
CA GLU A 353 19.81 18.27 1.65
C GLU A 353 20.76 19.35 2.18
N PHE A 354 21.98 19.00 2.61
CA PHE A 354 23.13 19.94 2.72
C PHE A 354 24.44 19.20 3.09
N SER A 355 24.81 18.14 2.35
CA SER A 355 26.11 17.47 2.58
C SER A 355 26.86 17.06 1.30
N HIS A 356 26.73 17.82 0.22
CA HIS A 356 27.50 17.57 -1.01
C HIS A 356 28.25 18.80 -1.59
N LEU A 357 28.62 19.79 -0.77
CA LEU A 357 29.47 20.91 -1.22
C LEU A 357 30.69 21.18 -0.30
N ALA A 358 31.39 20.12 0.12
CA ALA A 358 32.68 20.27 0.80
C ALA A 358 33.71 19.33 0.16
N SER A 359 34.10 19.60 -1.09
CA SER A 359 35.37 19.17 -1.71
C SER A 359 35.51 19.86 -3.06
N MET A 360 35.89 21.14 -3.03
CA MET A 360 36.51 21.78 -4.20
C MET A 360 37.94 22.19 -3.84
N PRO A 361 38.91 22.00 -4.75
CA PRO A 361 40.29 22.36 -4.51
C PRO A 361 40.42 23.89 -4.46
N ILE A 362 41.17 24.38 -3.47
CA ILE A 362 41.52 25.78 -3.30
C ILE A 362 42.45 26.19 -4.44
N SER A 363 41.96 27.05 -5.35
CA SER A 363 42.80 27.76 -6.33
C SER A 363 43.63 28.86 -5.64
N PRO A 364 44.83 29.18 -6.16
CA PRO A 364 45.73 30.13 -5.53
C PRO A 364 45.23 31.58 -5.68
N PRO A 365 45.66 32.50 -4.79
CA PRO A 365 45.21 33.88 -4.78
C PRO A 365 45.68 34.64 -6.02
N MET A 366 44.75 35.31 -6.71
CA MET A 366 45.04 36.26 -7.78
C MET A 366 45.79 37.48 -7.22
N GLN A 367 46.85 37.87 -7.94
CA GLN A 367 47.58 39.11 -7.72
C GLN A 367 46.72 40.33 -8.05
N PRO A 368 46.97 41.49 -7.40
CA PRO A 368 46.27 42.73 -7.71
C PRO A 368 46.67 43.23 -9.10
N MET A 369 45.66 43.44 -9.96
CA MET A 369 45.82 44.08 -11.26
C MET A 369 45.92 45.59 -11.09
N ASP A 370 47.02 46.16 -11.58
CA ASP A 370 47.26 47.59 -11.70
C ASP A 370 46.20 48.25 -12.61
N LEU A 371 45.55 49.28 -12.08
CA LEU A 371 44.67 50.18 -12.83
C LEU A 371 45.54 51.14 -13.65
N HIS A 372 45.78 50.79 -14.92
CA HIS A 372 46.28 51.75 -15.90
C HIS A 372 45.15 52.68 -16.35
N HIS A 373 45.42 53.97 -16.14
CA HIS A 373 44.64 55.11 -16.59
C HIS A 373 44.89 55.33 -18.09
N GLU A 374 43.95 54.98 -18.95
CA GLU A 374 43.96 55.41 -20.36
C GLU A 374 43.03 56.61 -20.55
N SER A 375 43.67 57.74 -20.85
CA SER A 375 43.05 59.00 -21.24
C SER A 375 42.71 58.91 -22.73
N GLY A 376 41.45 58.68 -23.07
CA GLY A 376 40.95 58.68 -24.45
C GLY A 376 40.33 60.01 -24.81
N SER A 377 41.09 60.87 -25.49
CA SER A 377 40.65 62.05 -26.22
C SER A 377 39.74 61.66 -27.41
N GLY A 378 38.61 62.34 -27.59
CA GLY A 378 37.76 62.20 -28.75
C GLY A 378 37.05 63.51 -29.07
N ASN A 379 37.48 64.13 -30.16
CA ASN A 379 36.99 65.38 -30.73
C ASN A 379 35.52 65.29 -31.16
N ASP A 380 34.74 66.33 -30.90
CA ASP A 380 33.50 66.62 -31.62
C ASP A 380 33.59 68.03 -32.20
N ASP A 381 33.95 68.09 -33.48
CA ASP A 381 33.77 69.23 -34.37
C ASP A 381 32.59 68.93 -35.30
N GLY A 382 31.66 69.89 -35.38
CA GLY A 382 31.16 70.33 -36.68
C GLY A 382 29.78 69.82 -37.14
N SER A 383 28.81 70.71 -36.96
CA SER A 383 28.00 71.29 -38.05
C SER A 383 27.03 70.40 -38.83
N SER A 384 25.73 70.72 -38.72
CA SER A 384 24.93 71.17 -39.88
C SER A 384 23.58 71.77 -39.46
N LEU A 385 23.31 72.92 -40.10
CA LEU A 385 22.06 73.68 -40.30
C LEU A 385 21.50 74.55 -39.17
#